data_AF-Q550N8-F1
#
_entry.id   AF-Q550N8-F1
#
_cell.length_a   1.000
_cell.length_b   1.000
_cell.length_c   1.000
_cell.angle_alpha   90.00
_cell.angle_beta   90.00
_cell.angle_gamma   90.00
#
_symmetry.space_group_name_H-M   'P 1'
#
loop_
_entity.id
_entity.type
_entity.pdbx_description
1 polymer ?
#
loop_
_entity_poly.entity_id
_entity_poly.type
_entity_poly.pdbx_seq_one_letter_code
_entity_poly.pdbx_strand_id
1 'polypeptide(L)'
;MNIDKIKIFKYFFLLILLFILIFINDIKFIESLTGCEHLTSDLCLAAYPMCMSLILTSCCPGQISLCLDIDTVIKYLTNKELFLKACLRNLNSGVLYELWGDMDPIPGFEIIPIPNKTCLDLGCENKGLDCVLKPVTNCISPHQSSCCASEPTCSNFSNIINLNEHVYGNENCANECPDGYLCRFVNNSNSCLPSSCDYLNCPIGTECKLLKGLDVVSCFKIIEIDKGIDNKDCSNVVCPDGFVCGSASPTNFSCVPPIDSFILDLFDCSICPKNWVCHKYGWSGFCVEFNKDTPMIENPCIDGSCLDFQFCNKTSQRCEFERCSPTTCHPQMICFQYHPSSPRVCTGSEIISQIYAPITLGEFNPTFEDLE
;
A
#
# COMPACT_ATOMS: atom_id res chain seq x y z
N MET A 1 69.16 19.01 -24.77
CA MET A 1 68.13 18.05 -25.23
C MET A 1 67.14 17.67 -24.10
N ASN A 2 66.71 18.63 -23.26
CA ASN A 2 65.94 18.34 -22.04
C ASN A 2 64.44 18.69 -22.15
N ILE A 3 64.03 19.29 -23.27
CA ILE A 3 62.65 19.77 -23.48
C ILE A 3 61.69 18.60 -23.76
N ASP A 4 62.16 17.50 -24.37
CA ASP A 4 61.30 16.34 -24.69
C ASP A 4 60.88 15.54 -23.45
N LYS A 5 61.75 15.46 -22.43
CA LYS A 5 61.41 14.75 -21.17
C LYS A 5 60.25 15.41 -20.42
N ILE A 6 60.17 16.75 -20.45
CA ILE A 6 59.09 17.50 -19.78
C ILE A 6 57.75 17.27 -20.47
N LYS A 7 57.72 17.17 -21.81
CA LYS A 7 56.48 16.86 -22.54
C LYS A 7 55.97 15.45 -22.23
N ILE A 8 56.85 14.45 -22.23
CA ILE A 8 56.48 13.06 -21.92
C ILE A 8 55.92 12.96 -20.49
N PHE A 9 56.53 13.63 -19.51
CA PHE A 9 56.03 13.64 -18.13
C PHE A 9 54.64 14.28 -18.00
N LYS A 10 54.36 15.36 -18.75
CA LYS A 10 53.03 15.99 -18.78
C LYS A 10 51.94 15.07 -19.35
N TYR A 11 52.23 14.35 -20.43
CA TYR A 11 51.27 13.39 -21.01
C TYR A 11 51.01 12.21 -20.08
N PHE A 12 52.05 11.70 -19.41
CA PHE A 12 51.90 10.62 -18.44
C PHE A 12 51.06 11.05 -17.23
N PHE A 13 51.27 12.26 -16.71
CA PHE A 13 50.45 12.80 -15.62
C PHE A 13 49.00 13.03 -16.03
N LEU A 14 48.73 13.56 -17.23
CA LEU A 14 47.37 13.71 -17.76
C LEU A 14 46.68 12.35 -17.95
N LEU A 15 47.40 11.32 -18.41
CA LEU A 15 46.85 9.98 -18.60
C LEU A 15 46.54 9.31 -17.25
N ILE A 16 47.40 9.47 -16.24
CA ILE A 16 47.12 9.02 -14.87
C ILE A 16 45.90 9.74 -14.29
N LEU A 17 45.81 11.06 -14.46
CA LEU A 17 44.68 11.84 -13.94
C LEU A 17 43.36 11.42 -14.61
N LEU A 18 43.37 11.15 -15.91
CA LEU A 18 42.24 10.59 -16.63
C LEU A 18 41.86 9.20 -16.10
N PHE A 19 42.83 8.32 -15.86
CA PHE A 19 42.59 6.97 -15.35
C PHE A 19 42.01 7.01 -13.92
N ILE A 20 42.50 7.90 -13.06
CA ILE A 20 41.96 8.13 -11.72
C ILE A 20 40.51 8.63 -11.80
N LEU A 21 40.20 9.55 -12.71
CA LEU A 21 38.83 10.05 -12.88
C LEU A 21 37.86 8.97 -13.39
N ILE A 22 38.30 8.10 -14.30
CA ILE A 22 37.52 6.94 -14.76
C ILE A 22 37.28 6.00 -13.58
N PHE A 23 38.33 5.67 -12.82
CA PHE A 23 38.25 4.75 -11.67
C PHE A 23 37.34 5.28 -10.56
N ILE A 24 37.36 6.59 -10.27
CA ILE A 24 36.46 7.23 -9.31
C ILE A 24 35.01 7.17 -9.79
N ASN A 25 34.76 7.33 -11.09
CA ASN A 25 33.40 7.23 -11.64
C ASN A 25 32.88 5.77 -11.62
N ASP A 26 33.74 4.79 -11.91
CA ASP A 26 33.36 3.37 -11.87
C ASP A 26 33.06 2.90 -10.43
N ILE A 27 33.83 3.35 -9.42
CA ILE A 27 33.53 3.05 -8.01
C ILE A 27 32.14 3.58 -7.61
N LYS A 28 31.80 4.81 -8.01
CA LYS A 28 30.47 5.38 -7.75
C LYS A 28 29.35 4.62 -8.46
N PHE A 29 29.62 4.07 -9.64
CA PHE A 29 28.65 3.26 -10.36
C PHE A 29 28.43 1.89 -9.71
N ILE A 30 29.48 1.25 -9.18
CA ILE A 30 29.36 -0.03 -8.48
C ILE A 30 28.58 0.12 -7.18
N GLU A 31 28.79 1.20 -6.40
CA GLU A 31 27.97 1.47 -5.21
C GLU A 31 26.48 1.66 -5.57
N SER A 32 26.15 2.17 -6.76
CA SER A 32 24.76 2.28 -7.21
C SER A 32 24.13 0.95 -7.63
N LEU A 33 24.91 -0.04 -8.10
CA LEU A 33 24.36 -1.34 -8.45
C LEU A 33 24.03 -2.21 -7.22
N THR A 34 24.60 -1.90 -6.07
CA THR A 34 24.31 -2.58 -4.79
C THR A 34 23.17 -1.93 -4.01
N GLY A 35 22.50 -0.94 -4.57
CA GLY A 35 21.38 -0.27 -3.91
C GLY A 35 20.17 -1.18 -3.73
N CYS A 36 19.62 -1.24 -2.52
CA CYS A 36 18.41 -1.98 -2.20
C CYS A 36 17.22 -1.61 -3.10
N GLU A 37 17.19 -0.39 -3.64
CA GLU A 37 16.14 0.16 -4.50
C GLU A 37 15.89 -0.62 -5.79
N HIS A 38 16.86 -1.42 -6.24
CA HIS A 38 16.75 -2.23 -7.45
C HIS A 38 16.26 -3.65 -7.19
N LEU A 39 16.14 -4.06 -5.92
CA LEU A 39 15.68 -5.40 -5.56
C LEU A 39 14.16 -5.49 -5.69
N THR A 40 13.69 -6.59 -6.27
CA THR A 40 12.27 -6.96 -6.19
C THR A 40 11.88 -7.24 -4.74
N SER A 41 10.59 -7.20 -4.41
CA SER A 41 10.12 -7.42 -3.04
C SER A 41 10.63 -8.74 -2.44
N ASP A 42 10.73 -9.81 -3.24
CA ASP A 42 11.23 -11.12 -2.79
C ASP A 42 12.74 -11.10 -2.52
N LEU A 43 13.51 -10.45 -3.41
CA LEU A 43 14.95 -10.30 -3.22
C LEU A 43 15.27 -9.37 -2.05
N CYS A 44 14.42 -8.38 -1.79
CA CYS A 44 14.54 -7.49 -0.65
C CYS A 44 14.50 -8.24 0.68
N LEU A 45 13.54 -9.17 0.81
CA LEU A 45 13.40 -10.02 1.99
C LEU A 45 14.61 -10.93 2.18
N ALA A 46 15.18 -11.43 1.07
CA ALA A 46 16.39 -12.25 1.10
C ALA A 46 17.66 -11.44 1.43
N ALA A 47 17.67 -10.13 1.13
CA ALA A 47 18.79 -9.23 1.39
C ALA A 47 18.79 -8.62 2.81
N TYR A 48 17.86 -9.03 3.68
CA TYR A 48 17.88 -8.66 5.09
C TYR A 48 19.15 -9.21 5.79
N PRO A 49 19.85 -8.44 6.64
CA PRO A 49 19.43 -7.17 7.24
C PRO A 49 19.85 -5.92 6.47
N MET A 50 20.54 -6.02 5.33
CA MET A 50 21.01 -4.84 4.60
C MET A 50 19.85 -4.06 3.99
N CYS A 51 18.85 -4.77 3.49
CA CYS A 51 17.67 -4.19 2.89
C CYS A 51 16.41 -4.53 3.68
N MET A 52 15.46 -3.60 3.67
CA MET A 52 14.14 -3.79 4.28
C MET A 52 13.06 -3.24 3.34
N SER A 53 11.96 -3.99 3.25
CA SER A 53 10.77 -3.54 2.51
C SER A 53 10.03 -2.48 3.34
N LEU A 54 9.80 -1.33 2.73
CA LEU A 54 8.91 -0.29 3.23
C LEU A 54 7.62 -0.29 2.41
N ILE A 55 6.50 -0.58 3.08
CA ILE A 55 5.18 -0.56 2.47
C ILE A 55 4.60 0.85 2.56
N LEU A 56 4.28 1.44 1.40
CA LEU A 56 3.64 2.75 1.31
C LEU A 56 2.20 2.61 0.79
N THR A 57 1.29 3.33 1.43
CA THR A 57 -0.11 3.44 1.00
C THR A 57 -0.20 4.37 -0.21
N SER A 58 -0.82 3.89 -1.28
CA SER A 58 -1.01 4.70 -2.49
C SER A 58 -2.33 5.46 -2.46
N CYS A 59 -2.41 6.52 -3.26
CA CYS A 59 -3.64 7.30 -3.46
C CYS A 59 -4.77 6.52 -4.12
N CYS A 60 -4.40 5.60 -5.01
CA CYS A 60 -5.34 4.68 -5.63
C CYS A 60 -5.47 3.42 -4.77
N PRO A 61 -6.47 2.55 -5.01
CA PRO A 61 -6.48 1.22 -4.40
C PRO A 61 -5.16 0.51 -4.67
N GLY A 62 -4.42 0.16 -3.61
CA GLY A 62 -3.14 -0.52 -3.71
C GLY A 62 -2.09 -0.01 -2.72
N GLN A 63 -1.04 -0.82 -2.58
CA GLN A 63 0.16 -0.50 -1.81
C GLN A 63 1.36 -0.81 -2.69
N ILE A 64 2.47 -0.12 -2.46
CA ILE A 64 3.76 -0.49 -3.05
C ILE A 64 4.73 -0.89 -1.94
N SER A 65 5.52 -1.91 -2.22
CA SER A 65 6.68 -2.30 -1.42
C SER A 65 7.92 -1.70 -2.06
N LEU A 66 8.58 -0.77 -1.38
CA LEU A 66 9.88 -0.23 -1.78
C LEU A 66 10.96 -0.97 -1.01
N CYS A 67 11.93 -1.55 -1.71
CA CYS A 67 13.10 -2.09 -1.05
C CYS A 67 14.12 -0.99 -0.82
N LEU A 68 14.48 -0.72 0.43
CA LEU A 68 15.40 0.36 0.78
C LEU A 68 16.45 -0.14 1.76
N ASP A 69 17.53 0.62 1.89
CA ASP A 69 18.53 0.38 2.94
C ASP A 69 17.84 0.40 4.32
N ILE A 70 18.23 -0.54 5.19
CA ILE A 70 17.62 -0.69 6.51
C ILE A 70 17.69 0.59 7.34
N ASP A 71 18.77 1.36 7.25
CA ASP A 71 18.93 2.62 7.99
C ASP A 71 17.93 3.67 7.50
N THR A 72 17.64 3.68 6.19
CA THR A 72 16.61 4.57 5.60
C THR A 72 15.22 4.20 6.11
N VAL A 73 14.90 2.90 6.17
CA VAL A 73 13.61 2.42 6.68
C VAL A 73 13.48 2.70 8.18
N ILE A 74 14.50 2.41 8.99
CA ILE A 74 14.51 2.70 10.43
C ILE A 74 14.35 4.20 10.67
N LYS A 75 15.07 5.05 9.94
CA LYS A 75 14.95 6.52 10.05
C LYS A 75 13.53 6.99 9.73
N TYR A 76 12.93 6.50 8.63
CA TYR A 76 11.55 6.80 8.28
C TYR A 76 10.55 6.37 9.36
N LEU A 77 10.68 5.14 9.86
CA LEU A 77 9.79 4.59 10.89
C LEU A 77 9.94 5.32 12.24
N THR A 78 11.18 5.71 12.60
CA THR A 78 11.47 6.44 13.84
C THR A 78 10.94 7.86 13.79
N ASN A 79 10.98 8.51 12.61
CA ASN A 79 10.47 9.86 12.39
C ASN A 79 9.02 9.88 11.90
N LYS A 80 8.31 8.74 11.95
CA LYS A 80 6.93 8.66 11.52
C LYS A 80 6.05 9.47 12.47
N GLU A 81 5.41 10.50 11.94
CA GLU A 81 4.48 11.35 12.67
C GLU A 81 3.03 10.87 12.52
N LEU A 82 2.17 11.41 13.38
CA LEU A 82 0.72 11.18 13.32
C LEU A 82 0.05 11.91 12.13
N PHE A 83 0.75 12.87 11.52
CA PHE A 83 0.23 13.68 10.44
C PHE A 83 1.04 13.45 9.17
N LEU A 84 0.35 13.45 8.03
CA LEU A 84 0.97 13.36 6.72
C LEU A 84 1.94 14.54 6.51
N LYS A 85 3.17 14.26 6.09
CA LYS A 85 4.22 15.27 5.89
C LYS A 85 4.33 15.71 4.44
N ALA A 86 4.36 14.74 3.56
CA ALA A 86 4.62 14.92 2.15
C ALA A 86 3.96 13.79 1.35
N CYS A 87 4.10 13.87 0.04
CA CYS A 87 3.68 12.83 -0.88
C CYS A 87 4.89 12.35 -1.66
N LEU A 88 4.94 11.06 -1.97
CA LEU A 88 5.94 10.47 -2.85
C LEU A 88 5.29 10.22 -4.21
N ARG A 89 5.84 10.78 -5.29
CA ARG A 89 5.37 10.56 -6.65
C ARG A 89 6.31 9.62 -7.39
N ASN A 90 5.78 8.53 -7.94
CA ASN A 90 6.55 7.71 -8.87
C ASN A 90 6.69 8.45 -10.20
N LEU A 91 7.93 8.66 -10.66
CA LEU A 91 8.21 9.45 -11.87
C LEU A 91 7.74 8.76 -13.15
N ASN A 92 7.65 7.44 -13.16
CA ASN A 92 7.25 6.66 -14.35
C ASN A 92 5.73 6.51 -14.44
N SER A 93 5.06 6.21 -13.33
CA SER A 93 3.61 5.96 -13.31
C SER A 93 2.78 7.19 -12.94
N GLY A 94 3.39 8.22 -12.35
CA GLY A 94 2.70 9.39 -11.82
C GLY A 94 1.89 9.14 -10.55
N VAL A 95 1.85 7.89 -10.06
CA VAL A 95 1.10 7.49 -8.85
C VAL A 95 1.69 8.16 -7.61
N LEU A 96 0.81 8.62 -6.74
CA LEU A 96 1.16 9.25 -5.47
C LEU A 96 1.01 8.27 -4.30
N TYR A 97 1.93 8.38 -3.35
CA TYR A 97 1.96 7.64 -2.10
C TYR A 97 2.09 8.59 -0.92
N GLU A 98 1.58 8.16 0.22
CA GLU A 98 1.64 8.93 1.46
C GLU A 98 3.00 8.80 2.15
N LEU A 99 3.61 9.93 2.53
CA LEU A 99 4.77 9.95 3.39
C LEU A 99 4.41 10.55 4.75
N TRP A 100 4.53 9.70 5.78
CA TRP A 100 4.19 10.03 7.16
C TRP A 100 5.41 10.49 7.98
N GLY A 101 6.59 10.55 7.36
CA GLY A 101 7.84 10.95 8.01
C GLY A 101 8.87 11.37 6.96
N ASP A 102 10.01 11.88 7.44
CA ASP A 102 11.11 12.28 6.56
C ASP A 102 11.74 11.05 5.88
N MET A 103 12.06 11.19 4.59
CA MET A 103 12.60 10.12 3.77
C MET A 103 13.71 10.69 2.89
N ASP A 104 14.80 9.93 2.74
CA ASP A 104 15.88 10.30 1.83
C ASP A 104 15.41 10.13 0.36
N PRO A 105 16.01 10.84 -0.61
CA PRO A 105 15.60 10.73 -2.01
C PRO A 105 15.72 9.30 -2.54
N ILE A 106 14.66 8.77 -3.14
CA ILE A 106 14.62 7.41 -3.72
C ILE A 106 14.70 7.50 -5.24
N PRO A 107 15.61 6.78 -5.91
CA PRO A 107 15.66 6.74 -7.38
C PRO A 107 14.31 6.36 -8.00
N GLY A 108 13.88 7.13 -9.00
CA GLY A 108 12.59 6.93 -9.67
C GLY A 108 11.37 7.52 -8.93
N PHE A 109 11.59 8.18 -7.80
CA PHE A 109 10.55 8.88 -7.06
C PHE A 109 10.92 10.34 -6.78
N GLU A 110 9.91 11.18 -6.61
CA GLU A 110 10.05 12.58 -6.21
C GLU A 110 9.20 12.84 -4.97
N ILE A 111 9.79 13.47 -3.95
CA ILE A 111 9.07 13.91 -2.76
C ILE A 111 8.45 15.28 -3.07
N ILE A 112 7.13 15.37 -3.05
CA ILE A 112 6.37 16.60 -3.30
C ILE A 112 5.61 17.03 -2.04
N PRO A 113 5.42 18.34 -1.81
CA PRO A 113 4.59 18.82 -0.71
C PRO A 113 3.13 18.45 -0.93
N ILE A 114 2.37 18.33 0.17
CA ILE A 114 0.92 18.11 0.11
C ILE A 114 0.27 19.27 -0.67
N PRO A 115 -0.61 18.99 -1.65
CA PRO A 115 -1.33 20.03 -2.37
C PRO A 115 -2.14 20.91 -1.40
N ASN A 116 -1.72 22.18 -1.25
CA ASN A 116 -2.41 23.16 -0.39
C ASN A 116 -2.86 24.40 -1.17
N LYS A 117 -2.86 24.33 -2.51
CA LYS A 117 -3.38 25.43 -3.32
C LYS A 117 -4.89 25.31 -3.41
N THR A 118 -5.58 26.43 -3.24
CA THR A 118 -7.02 26.58 -3.43
C THR A 118 -7.33 27.34 -4.72
N CYS A 119 -8.58 27.29 -5.18
CA CYS A 119 -9.03 28.11 -6.30
C CYS A 119 -8.83 29.62 -6.07
N LEU A 120 -8.93 30.06 -4.82
CA LEU A 120 -8.68 31.44 -4.43
C LEU A 120 -7.22 31.82 -4.67
N ASP A 121 -6.29 30.94 -4.30
CA ASP A 121 -4.84 31.16 -4.46
C ASP A 121 -4.44 31.29 -5.94
N LEU A 122 -5.15 30.61 -6.84
CA LEU A 122 -4.87 30.69 -8.28
C LEU A 122 -5.41 31.97 -8.94
N GLY A 123 -6.39 32.63 -8.31
CA GLY A 123 -7.04 33.83 -8.83
C GLY A 123 -7.63 33.61 -10.24
N CYS A 124 -8.28 32.48 -10.49
CA CYS A 124 -8.79 32.14 -11.82
C CYS A 124 -9.84 33.16 -12.31
N GLU A 125 -10.71 33.63 -11.42
CA GLU A 125 -11.74 34.64 -11.73
C GLU A 125 -11.13 35.96 -12.25
N ASN A 126 -10.02 36.42 -11.63
CA ASN A 126 -9.29 37.61 -12.06
C ASN A 126 -8.68 37.46 -13.46
N LYS A 127 -8.51 36.22 -13.93
CA LYS A 127 -8.01 35.89 -15.28
C LYS A 127 -9.15 35.62 -16.27
N GLY A 128 -10.42 35.76 -15.86
CA GLY A 128 -11.58 35.38 -16.67
C GLY A 128 -11.64 33.88 -16.96
N LEU A 129 -11.12 33.04 -16.06
CA LEU A 129 -11.10 31.58 -16.16
C LEU A 129 -11.85 30.95 -14.99
N ASP A 130 -12.39 29.76 -15.21
CA ASP A 130 -13.05 28.97 -14.17
C ASP A 130 -12.03 28.09 -13.46
N CYS A 131 -12.13 28.03 -12.14
CA CYS A 131 -11.33 27.10 -11.37
C CYS A 131 -11.99 25.72 -11.39
N VAL A 132 -11.24 24.73 -11.88
CA VAL A 132 -11.68 23.34 -11.93
C VAL A 132 -10.71 22.49 -11.15
N LEU A 133 -11.26 21.76 -10.19
CA LEU A 133 -10.52 20.76 -9.41
C LEU A 133 -10.30 19.54 -10.30
N LYS A 134 -9.06 19.33 -10.73
CA LYS A 134 -8.67 18.12 -11.48
C LYS A 134 -8.12 17.09 -10.52
N PRO A 135 -8.50 15.80 -10.65
CA PRO A 135 -7.84 14.77 -9.89
C PRO A 135 -6.35 14.73 -10.27
N VAL A 136 -5.46 14.59 -9.27
CA VAL A 136 -4.01 14.55 -9.51
C VAL A 136 -3.60 13.25 -10.22
N THR A 137 -4.41 12.20 -10.05
CA THR A 137 -4.21 10.86 -10.62
C THR A 137 -5.54 10.27 -11.11
N ASN A 138 -5.50 9.42 -12.14
CA ASN A 138 -6.67 8.71 -12.66
C ASN A 138 -7.05 7.52 -11.74
N CYS A 139 -7.44 7.77 -10.49
CA CYS A 139 -7.94 6.71 -9.61
C CYS A 139 -9.45 6.52 -9.79
N ILE A 140 -9.92 5.27 -9.91
CA ILE A 140 -11.36 4.94 -9.97
C ILE A 140 -12.09 5.33 -8.67
N SER A 141 -11.39 5.22 -7.53
CA SER A 141 -11.87 5.64 -6.22
C SER A 141 -10.69 6.23 -5.43
N PRO A 142 -10.46 7.55 -5.46
CA PRO A 142 -9.38 8.13 -4.66
C PRO A 142 -9.68 7.91 -3.17
N HIS A 143 -8.70 7.40 -2.43
CA HIS A 143 -8.75 7.40 -0.97
C HIS A 143 -8.84 8.84 -0.45
N GLN A 144 -9.40 9.04 0.75
CA GLN A 144 -9.50 10.35 1.44
C GLN A 144 -8.15 10.87 1.93
N SER A 145 -7.06 10.62 1.19
CA SER A 145 -5.74 11.09 1.54
C SER A 145 -5.53 12.51 1.02
N SER A 146 -4.86 13.34 1.82
CA SER A 146 -4.53 14.72 1.45
C SER A 146 -3.57 14.79 0.26
N CYS A 147 -2.78 13.75 0.01
CA CYS A 147 -1.95 13.65 -1.20
C CYS A 147 -2.76 13.52 -2.50
N CYS A 148 -4.00 13.04 -2.40
CA CYS A 148 -4.86 12.77 -3.55
C CYS A 148 -5.96 13.81 -3.69
N ALA A 149 -5.91 14.89 -2.89
CA ALA A 149 -6.82 16.00 -3.04
C ALA A 149 -6.69 16.56 -4.46
N SER A 150 -7.81 16.75 -5.14
CA SER A 150 -7.84 17.33 -6.48
C SER A 150 -7.14 18.69 -6.50
N GLU A 151 -6.23 18.91 -7.44
CA GLU A 151 -5.53 20.18 -7.57
C GLU A 151 -6.41 21.17 -8.34
N PRO A 152 -6.57 22.41 -7.85
CA PRO A 152 -7.25 23.44 -8.63
C PRO A 152 -6.42 23.78 -9.88
N THR A 153 -7.10 23.93 -11.00
CA THR A 153 -6.50 24.41 -12.25
C THR A 153 -7.41 25.47 -12.87
N CYS A 154 -6.84 26.57 -13.34
CA CYS A 154 -7.62 27.55 -14.10
C CYS A 154 -7.82 27.03 -15.52
N SER A 155 -9.07 26.92 -15.95
CA SER A 155 -9.42 26.42 -17.28
C SER A 155 -10.53 27.27 -17.88
N ASN A 156 -10.56 27.37 -19.20
CA ASN A 156 -11.69 27.98 -19.90
C ASN A 156 -12.79 26.92 -20.00
N PHE A 157 -13.93 27.13 -19.34
CA PHE A 157 -15.03 26.14 -19.28
C PHE A 157 -15.51 25.71 -20.68
N SER A 158 -15.38 26.58 -21.69
CA SER A 158 -15.70 26.24 -23.09
C SER A 158 -14.92 25.04 -23.63
N ASN A 159 -13.75 24.72 -23.07
CA ASN A 159 -12.93 23.58 -23.51
C ASN A 159 -13.23 22.28 -22.75
N ILE A 160 -13.84 22.34 -21.55
CA ILE A 160 -14.09 21.13 -20.74
C ILE A 160 -15.22 20.29 -21.32
N ILE A 161 -16.22 20.92 -21.94
CA ILE A 161 -17.33 20.21 -22.60
C ILE A 161 -16.80 19.30 -23.73
N ASN A 162 -15.62 19.58 -24.30
CA ASN A 162 -15.03 18.78 -25.37
C ASN A 162 -14.03 17.71 -24.91
N LEU A 163 -13.61 17.65 -23.64
CA LEU A 163 -12.47 16.82 -23.19
C LEU A 163 -12.83 15.62 -22.29
N ASN A 164 -14.11 15.31 -22.09
CA ASN A 164 -14.50 14.04 -21.48
C ASN A 164 -14.43 12.92 -22.52
N GLU A 165 -13.22 12.41 -22.80
CA GLU A 165 -12.98 11.19 -23.59
C GLU A 165 -13.45 9.91 -22.86
N HIS A 166 -13.94 10.04 -21.61
CA HIS A 166 -14.80 9.08 -20.96
C HIS A 166 -16.25 9.56 -20.95
N VAL A 167 -16.78 9.86 -22.14
CA VAL A 167 -18.23 9.76 -22.32
C VAL A 167 -18.57 8.30 -22.04
N TYR A 168 -19.30 8.04 -20.96
CA TYR A 168 -20.10 6.83 -20.85
C TYR A 168 -20.93 6.72 -22.13
N GLY A 169 -20.47 5.88 -23.06
CA GLY A 169 -21.13 5.52 -24.31
C GLY A 169 -21.88 6.65 -24.99
N ASN A 170 -21.15 7.54 -25.69
CA ASN A 170 -21.75 8.19 -26.86
C ASN A 170 -21.85 7.23 -28.05
N GLU A 171 -21.57 5.93 -27.85
CA GLU A 171 -22.07 4.89 -28.74
C GLU A 171 -23.57 5.11 -28.85
N ASN A 172 -24.01 5.50 -30.04
CA ASN A 172 -25.36 5.95 -30.34
C ASN A 172 -26.38 5.02 -29.68
N CYS A 173 -26.92 5.44 -28.54
CA CYS A 173 -28.09 4.81 -27.96
C CYS A 173 -29.23 5.09 -28.93
N ALA A 174 -29.44 4.15 -29.85
CA ALA A 174 -30.28 4.34 -31.04
C ALA A 174 -31.78 4.26 -30.76
N ASN A 175 -32.18 4.05 -29.51
CA ASN A 175 -33.59 3.94 -29.17
C ASN A 175 -34.20 5.35 -29.08
N GLU A 176 -35.30 5.56 -29.81
CA GLU A 176 -36.16 6.72 -29.57
C GLU A 176 -36.78 6.59 -28.17
N CYS A 177 -36.53 7.58 -27.32
CA CYS A 177 -37.14 7.67 -25.99
C CYS A 177 -38.35 8.63 -26.01
N PRO A 178 -39.35 8.43 -25.14
CA PRO A 178 -40.44 9.38 -24.97
C PRO A 178 -39.94 10.77 -24.54
N ASP A 179 -40.77 11.80 -24.75
CA ASP A 179 -40.49 13.16 -24.28
C ASP A 179 -40.16 13.16 -22.77
N GLY A 180 -39.07 13.83 -22.40
CA GLY A 180 -38.58 13.87 -21.02
C GLY A 180 -37.63 12.74 -20.63
N TYR A 181 -37.26 11.84 -21.55
CA TYR A 181 -36.30 10.78 -21.32
C TYR A 181 -35.12 10.86 -22.30
N LEU A 182 -33.93 10.48 -21.84
CA LEU A 182 -32.69 10.41 -22.62
C LEU A 182 -32.21 8.97 -22.72
N CYS A 183 -31.84 8.54 -23.92
CA CYS A 183 -31.27 7.22 -24.15
C CYS A 183 -29.83 7.18 -23.58
N ARG A 184 -29.55 6.18 -22.75
CA ARG A 184 -28.23 5.89 -22.18
C ARG A 184 -27.95 4.39 -22.21
N PHE A 185 -26.69 4.02 -22.35
CA PHE A 185 -26.27 2.62 -22.26
C PHE A 185 -25.99 2.25 -20.80
N VAL A 186 -26.82 1.38 -20.22
CA VAL A 186 -26.73 0.95 -18.81
C VAL A 186 -26.73 -0.59 -18.79
N ASN A 187 -25.79 -1.19 -18.05
CA ASN A 187 -25.65 -2.65 -17.93
C ASN A 187 -25.64 -3.39 -19.28
N ASN A 188 -24.85 -2.91 -20.25
CA ASN A 188 -24.79 -3.45 -21.61
C ASN A 188 -26.12 -3.39 -22.41
N SER A 189 -27.03 -2.47 -22.06
CA SER A 189 -28.32 -2.31 -22.76
C SER A 189 -28.73 -0.84 -22.91
N ASN A 190 -29.39 -0.50 -24.02
CA ASN A 190 -29.99 0.82 -24.23
C ASN A 190 -31.19 1.00 -23.28
N SER A 191 -31.17 2.05 -22.46
CA SER A 191 -32.22 2.38 -21.49
C SER A 191 -32.60 3.86 -21.59
N CYS A 192 -33.89 4.15 -21.54
CA CYS A 192 -34.41 5.52 -21.48
C CYS A 192 -34.48 5.98 -20.02
N LEU A 193 -33.68 6.99 -19.66
CA LEU A 193 -33.62 7.53 -18.30
C LEU A 193 -34.25 8.94 -18.24
N PRO A 194 -34.97 9.31 -17.16
CA PRO A 194 -35.64 10.60 -17.07
C PRO A 194 -34.63 11.76 -17.05
N SER A 195 -34.91 12.83 -17.79
CA SER A 195 -34.05 14.03 -17.87
C SER A 195 -34.37 15.06 -16.78
N SER A 196 -35.59 15.05 -16.24
CA SER A 196 -36.01 15.92 -15.13
C SER A 196 -36.80 15.16 -14.08
N CYS A 197 -36.85 15.72 -12.86
CA CYS A 197 -37.63 15.17 -11.75
C CYS A 197 -39.15 15.21 -11.99
N ASP A 198 -39.62 15.94 -13.01
CA ASP A 198 -41.05 15.96 -13.39
C ASP A 198 -41.50 14.61 -13.98
N TYR A 199 -40.54 13.82 -14.50
CA TYR A 199 -40.76 12.50 -15.10
C TYR A 199 -40.38 11.33 -14.17
N LEU A 200 -40.00 11.61 -12.92
CA LEU A 200 -39.54 10.61 -11.96
C LEU A 200 -40.21 10.78 -10.58
N ASN A 201 -41.09 9.85 -10.24
CA ASN A 201 -41.67 9.77 -8.89
C ASN A 201 -40.77 8.91 -7.99
N CYS A 202 -40.09 9.55 -7.03
CA CYS A 202 -39.23 8.85 -6.09
C CYS A 202 -40.00 8.24 -4.92
N PRO A 203 -39.65 7.02 -4.45
CA PRO A 203 -40.29 6.40 -3.30
C PRO A 203 -39.99 7.16 -1.99
N ILE A 204 -40.82 6.94 -0.97
CA ILE A 204 -40.64 7.53 0.37
C ILE A 204 -39.25 7.20 0.92
N GLY A 205 -38.59 8.18 1.53
CA GLY A 205 -37.21 8.05 2.04
C GLY A 205 -36.14 8.25 0.97
N THR A 206 -36.53 8.65 -0.24
CA THR A 206 -35.60 9.05 -1.30
C THR A 206 -35.94 10.43 -1.84
N GLU A 207 -34.98 11.10 -2.45
CA GLU A 207 -35.14 12.40 -3.11
C GLU A 207 -34.59 12.35 -4.54
N CYS A 208 -35.28 13.03 -5.47
CA CYS A 208 -34.83 13.14 -6.85
C CYS A 208 -33.66 14.12 -6.96
N LYS A 209 -32.55 13.69 -7.55
CA LYS A 209 -31.41 14.57 -7.85
C LYS A 209 -30.94 14.39 -9.28
N LEU A 210 -30.46 15.51 -9.84
CA LEU A 210 -29.77 15.53 -11.13
C LEU A 210 -28.38 14.91 -11.00
N LEU A 211 -28.09 13.91 -11.84
CA LEU A 211 -26.77 13.38 -12.06
C LEU A 211 -26.03 14.29 -13.03
N LYS A 212 -25.34 15.30 -12.49
CA LYS A 212 -24.54 16.25 -13.28
C LYS A 212 -23.55 15.50 -14.18
N GLY A 213 -23.51 15.88 -15.46
CA GLY A 213 -22.66 15.26 -16.48
C GLY A 213 -23.32 14.14 -17.27
N LEU A 214 -24.44 13.59 -16.80
CA LEU A 214 -25.24 12.61 -17.55
C LEU A 214 -26.57 13.18 -18.07
N ASP A 215 -26.96 14.36 -17.60
CA ASP A 215 -28.24 15.04 -17.89
C ASP A 215 -29.49 14.19 -17.60
N VAL A 216 -29.39 13.28 -16.64
CA VAL A 216 -30.48 12.43 -16.17
C VAL A 216 -30.69 12.63 -14.67
N VAL A 217 -31.87 12.26 -14.16
CA VAL A 217 -32.19 12.29 -12.74
C VAL A 217 -32.32 10.87 -12.17
N SER A 218 -32.08 10.72 -10.87
CA SER A 218 -32.29 9.46 -10.14
C SER A 218 -32.74 9.72 -8.70
N CYS A 219 -33.28 8.69 -8.05
CA CYS A 219 -33.73 8.74 -6.66
C CYS A 219 -32.61 8.29 -5.72
N PHE A 220 -32.22 9.15 -4.80
CA PHE A 220 -31.18 8.87 -3.80
C PHE A 220 -31.80 8.72 -2.43
N LYS A 221 -31.33 7.74 -1.64
CA LYS A 221 -31.75 7.61 -0.25
C LYS A 221 -31.40 8.87 0.53
N ILE A 222 -32.37 9.40 1.27
CA ILE A 222 -32.13 10.48 2.23
C ILE A 222 -31.37 9.82 3.39
N ILE A 223 -30.07 10.08 3.48
CA ILE A 223 -29.32 9.78 4.69
C ILE A 223 -29.64 10.92 5.63
N GLU A 224 -30.56 10.68 6.56
CA GLU A 224 -30.63 11.48 7.77
C GLU A 224 -29.32 11.20 8.52
N ILE A 225 -28.30 12.01 8.22
CA ILE A 225 -27.18 12.16 9.15
C ILE A 225 -27.87 12.72 10.38
N ASP A 226 -28.04 11.88 11.39
CA ASP A 226 -28.51 12.33 12.68
C ASP A 226 -27.46 13.33 13.17
N LYS A 227 -27.69 14.61 12.87
CA LYS A 227 -26.83 15.74 13.27
C LYS A 227 -26.73 15.84 14.80
N GLY A 228 -27.41 14.97 15.55
CA GLY A 228 -27.24 14.76 16.97
C GLY A 228 -26.00 13.94 17.40
N ILE A 229 -25.22 13.33 16.49
CA ILE A 229 -24.04 12.52 16.86
C ILE A 229 -22.73 13.34 16.84
N ASP A 230 -22.77 14.65 16.58
CA ASP A 230 -21.57 15.48 16.37
C ASP A 230 -20.66 15.70 17.60
N ASN A 231 -20.86 15.06 18.75
CA ASN A 231 -19.93 15.24 19.89
C ASN A 231 -19.99 14.18 21.00
N LYS A 232 -20.36 12.93 20.70
CA LYS A 232 -20.20 11.87 21.70
C LYS A 232 -18.74 11.43 21.70
N ASP A 233 -18.02 11.84 22.73
CA ASP A 233 -16.76 11.23 23.14
C ASP A 233 -17.05 10.02 24.05
N CYS A 234 -16.00 9.30 24.45
CA CYS A 234 -16.15 8.19 25.39
C CYS A 234 -16.65 8.62 26.78
N SER A 235 -16.77 9.91 27.09
CA SER A 235 -17.24 10.36 28.41
C SER A 235 -18.72 10.07 28.65
N ASN A 236 -19.52 9.95 27.58
CA ASN A 236 -20.97 9.76 27.66
C ASN A 236 -21.45 8.41 27.10
N VAL A 237 -20.53 7.49 26.83
CA VAL A 237 -20.84 6.20 26.20
C VAL A 237 -20.75 5.12 27.26
N VAL A 238 -21.91 4.59 27.67
CA VAL A 238 -21.98 3.38 28.49
C VAL A 238 -21.82 2.19 27.57
N CYS A 239 -20.69 1.50 27.66
CA CYS A 239 -20.47 0.25 26.95
C CYS A 239 -21.18 -0.91 27.64
N PRO A 240 -21.56 -1.96 26.88
CA PRO A 240 -22.04 -3.22 27.47
C PRO A 240 -21.02 -3.79 28.46
N ASP A 241 -21.50 -4.59 29.42
CA ASP A 241 -20.62 -5.30 30.35
C ASP A 241 -19.54 -6.08 29.59
N GLY A 242 -18.29 -5.96 30.04
CA GLY A 242 -17.13 -6.58 29.40
C GLY A 242 -16.53 -5.79 28.24
N PHE A 243 -17.00 -4.57 27.98
CA PHE A 243 -16.40 -3.66 27.01
C PHE A 243 -16.07 -2.30 27.65
N VAL A 244 -15.00 -1.67 27.16
CA VAL A 244 -14.56 -0.32 27.51
C VAL A 244 -14.65 0.56 26.27
N CYS A 245 -15.00 1.83 26.44
CA CYS A 245 -15.03 2.76 25.33
C CYS A 245 -13.60 3.13 24.91
N GLY A 246 -13.28 2.95 23.62
CA GLY A 246 -12.02 3.34 22.97
C GLY A 246 -12.28 4.10 21.67
N SER A 247 -11.25 4.72 21.10
CA SER A 247 -11.38 5.44 19.82
C SER A 247 -11.32 4.46 18.63
N ALA A 248 -12.22 4.58 17.65
CA ALA A 248 -12.18 3.75 16.43
C ALA A 248 -12.69 4.50 15.19
N SER A 249 -11.82 4.74 14.21
CA SER A 249 -12.21 5.38 12.94
C SER A 249 -13.29 4.56 12.20
N PRO A 250 -14.36 5.18 11.66
CA PRO A 250 -14.58 6.63 11.46
C PRO A 250 -15.34 7.35 12.59
N THR A 251 -15.71 6.68 13.68
CA THR A 251 -16.42 7.31 14.81
C THR A 251 -15.43 7.78 15.88
N ASN A 252 -15.78 8.81 16.65
CA ASN A 252 -14.90 9.26 17.75
C ASN A 252 -14.81 8.25 18.91
N PHE A 253 -15.63 7.19 18.90
CA PHE A 253 -15.67 6.15 19.93
C PHE A 253 -16.21 4.80 19.39
N SER A 254 -15.84 3.71 20.06
CA SER A 254 -16.36 2.34 19.94
C SER A 254 -16.14 1.56 21.24
N CYS A 255 -17.02 0.62 21.57
CA CYS A 255 -16.83 -0.26 22.72
C CYS A 255 -15.96 -1.46 22.34
N VAL A 256 -14.78 -1.59 22.97
CA VAL A 256 -13.78 -2.65 22.74
C VAL A 256 -13.58 -3.49 24.02
N PRO A 257 -13.17 -4.77 23.95
CA PRO A 257 -12.87 -5.53 25.15
C PRO A 257 -11.74 -4.88 25.98
N PRO A 258 -11.77 -4.92 27.32
CA PRO A 258 -10.67 -4.43 28.15
C PRO A 258 -9.40 -5.23 27.86
N ILE A 259 -8.34 -4.55 27.44
CA ILE A 259 -7.08 -5.15 26.99
C ILE A 259 -6.32 -5.82 28.17
N ASP A 260 -6.53 -5.36 29.40
CA ASP A 260 -5.56 -5.55 30.48
C ASP A 260 -5.69 -6.79 31.37
N SER A 261 -6.76 -7.62 31.30
CA SER A 261 -6.97 -8.60 32.39
C SER A 261 -7.15 -10.07 32.03
N PHE A 262 -7.42 -10.46 30.78
CA PHE A 262 -7.72 -11.88 30.50
C PHE A 262 -6.92 -12.52 29.37
N ILE A 263 -6.24 -11.71 28.55
CA ILE A 263 -5.80 -12.15 27.23
C ILE A 263 -4.28 -12.40 27.21
N LEU A 264 -3.45 -11.64 27.91
CA LEU A 264 -1.99 -11.74 27.70
C LEU A 264 -1.30 -13.04 28.18
N ASP A 265 -1.92 -13.84 29.06
CA ASP A 265 -1.22 -14.96 29.73
C ASP A 265 -1.60 -16.38 29.29
N LEU A 266 -2.55 -16.56 28.38
CA LEU A 266 -3.07 -17.90 28.09
C LEU A 266 -2.17 -18.74 27.16
N PHE A 267 -1.43 -18.12 26.25
CA PHE A 267 -0.54 -18.88 25.36
C PHE A 267 0.77 -19.28 26.06
N ASP A 268 1.00 -20.58 26.17
CA ASP A 268 2.23 -21.14 26.74
C ASP A 268 3.34 -21.20 25.69
N CYS A 269 4.27 -20.25 25.73
CA CYS A 269 5.44 -20.25 24.85
C CYS A 269 6.35 -21.48 25.01
N SER A 270 6.18 -22.29 26.07
CA SER A 270 6.95 -23.52 26.26
C SER A 270 6.62 -24.60 25.21
N ILE A 271 5.46 -24.49 24.54
CA ILE A 271 5.08 -25.41 23.44
C ILE A 271 5.77 -25.08 22.12
N CYS A 272 6.40 -23.90 21.99
CA CYS A 272 7.15 -23.54 20.79
C CYS A 272 8.37 -24.46 20.61
N PRO A 273 8.76 -24.77 19.36
CA PRO A 273 10.02 -25.46 19.12
C PRO A 273 11.19 -24.69 19.75
N LYS A 274 12.21 -25.44 20.21
CA LYS A 274 13.35 -24.86 20.90
C LYS A 274 14.04 -23.81 20.01
N ASN A 275 14.41 -22.68 20.60
CA ASN A 275 15.07 -21.53 19.95
C ASN A 275 14.19 -20.72 18.96
N TRP A 276 12.89 -20.99 18.88
CA TRP A 276 11.98 -20.17 18.07
C TRP A 276 11.51 -18.95 18.85
N VAL A 277 11.22 -17.84 18.16
CA VAL A 277 10.65 -16.64 18.78
C VAL A 277 9.14 -16.84 18.98
N CYS A 278 8.67 -16.69 20.21
CA CYS A 278 7.26 -16.78 20.58
C CYS A 278 6.61 -15.38 20.68
N HIS A 279 5.42 -15.24 20.08
CA HIS A 279 4.55 -14.07 20.24
C HIS A 279 3.16 -14.49 20.76
N LYS A 280 2.70 -13.85 21.84
CA LYS A 280 1.40 -14.11 22.47
C LYS A 280 0.33 -13.14 21.96
N TYR A 281 -0.87 -13.66 21.68
CA TYR A 281 -2.07 -12.93 21.29
C TYR A 281 -3.29 -13.54 21.98
N GLY A 282 -3.53 -13.20 23.25
CA GLY A 282 -4.70 -13.77 23.89
C GLY A 282 -4.54 -15.22 24.31
N TRP A 283 -5.60 -15.96 24.05
CA TRP A 283 -5.66 -17.41 24.20
C TRP A 283 -4.80 -18.17 23.18
N SER A 284 -4.16 -17.46 22.24
CA SER A 284 -3.37 -18.08 21.21
C SER A 284 -2.05 -17.34 21.00
N GLY A 285 -1.21 -17.88 20.15
CA GLY A 285 0.10 -17.34 19.85
C GLY A 285 0.73 -18.06 18.68
N PHE A 286 1.82 -17.50 18.20
CA PHE A 286 2.61 -18.13 17.15
C PHE A 286 4.10 -18.14 17.50
N CYS A 287 4.78 -19.16 17.02
CA CYS A 287 6.21 -19.36 17.11
C CYS A 287 6.78 -19.23 15.71
N VAL A 288 7.78 -18.38 15.51
CA VAL A 288 8.47 -18.22 14.23
C VAL A 288 9.86 -18.83 14.32
N GLU A 289 10.24 -19.58 13.29
CA GLU A 289 11.59 -20.12 13.12
C GLU A 289 12.61 -19.01 12.91
N PHE A 290 13.00 -18.40 14.02
CA PHE A 290 13.99 -17.35 14.10
C PHE A 290 14.68 -17.49 15.46
N ASN A 291 16.00 -17.39 15.50
CA ASN A 291 16.75 -17.46 16.75
C ASN A 291 17.46 -16.12 16.96
N LYS A 292 17.12 -15.43 18.05
CA LYS A 292 17.73 -14.13 18.39
C LYS A 292 19.18 -14.26 18.85
N ASP A 293 19.57 -15.44 19.33
CA ASP A 293 20.82 -15.63 20.08
C ASP A 293 21.88 -16.45 19.35
N THR A 294 21.57 -17.05 18.18
CA THR A 294 22.62 -17.71 17.39
C THR A 294 23.50 -16.66 16.72
N PRO A 295 24.84 -16.72 16.91
CA PRO A 295 25.73 -15.99 16.02
C PRO A 295 25.40 -16.41 14.58
N MET A 296 25.46 -15.47 13.63
CA MET A 296 25.27 -15.76 12.22
C MET A 296 26.39 -16.69 11.75
N ILE A 297 26.19 -18.00 11.91
CA ILE A 297 27.05 -19.01 11.31
C ILE A 297 26.58 -19.11 9.86
N GLU A 298 27.40 -18.56 9.00
CA GLU A 298 27.16 -18.49 7.57
C GLU A 298 27.55 -19.83 6.92
N ASN A 299 26.54 -20.56 6.40
CA ASN A 299 26.78 -21.76 5.62
C ASN A 299 26.98 -21.38 4.14
N PRO A 300 28.10 -21.73 3.49
CA PRO A 300 28.34 -21.32 2.11
C PRO A 300 27.29 -21.90 1.16
N CYS A 301 26.82 -21.07 0.24
CA CYS A 301 25.92 -21.39 -0.86
C CYS A 301 26.45 -20.78 -2.17
N ILE A 302 25.80 -21.07 -3.30
CA ILE A 302 26.33 -20.71 -4.63
C ILE A 302 26.50 -19.19 -4.79
N ASP A 303 25.54 -18.41 -4.30
CA ASP A 303 25.54 -16.94 -4.41
C ASP A 303 25.71 -16.21 -3.05
N GLY A 304 26.29 -16.87 -2.05
CA GLY A 304 26.54 -16.23 -0.75
C GLY A 304 26.53 -17.20 0.41
N SER A 305 26.02 -16.75 1.56
CA SER A 305 25.95 -17.54 2.78
C SER A 305 24.50 -17.66 3.25
N CYS A 306 24.09 -18.85 3.64
CA CYS A 306 22.81 -19.11 4.27
C CYS A 306 22.89 -18.85 5.78
N LEU A 307 21.78 -18.41 6.36
CA LEU A 307 21.60 -18.32 7.80
C LEU A 307 21.70 -19.72 8.43
N ASP A 308 22.01 -19.82 9.72
CA ASP A 308 22.25 -21.11 10.41
C ASP A 308 21.03 -22.07 10.38
N PHE A 309 19.82 -21.49 10.28
CA PHE A 309 18.55 -22.22 10.15
C PHE A 309 18.11 -22.42 8.69
N GLN A 310 18.93 -22.00 7.74
CA GLN A 310 18.76 -22.26 6.32
C GLN A 310 19.81 -23.25 5.84
N PHE A 311 19.43 -24.09 4.88
CA PHE A 311 20.36 -24.94 4.16
C PHE A 311 20.47 -24.46 2.71
N CYS A 312 21.66 -24.60 2.13
CA CYS A 312 21.84 -24.38 0.70
C CYS A 312 21.25 -25.56 -0.08
N ASN A 313 20.07 -25.38 -0.65
CA ASN A 313 19.47 -26.39 -1.51
C ASN A 313 20.23 -26.43 -2.85
N LYS A 314 20.96 -27.52 -3.09
CA LYS A 314 21.78 -27.69 -4.31
C LYS A 314 20.97 -27.70 -5.60
N THR A 315 19.69 -28.06 -5.53
CA THR A 315 18.81 -28.12 -6.70
C THR A 315 18.29 -26.74 -7.08
N SER A 316 17.79 -25.96 -6.11
CA SER A 316 17.32 -24.59 -6.37
C SER A 316 18.44 -23.55 -6.34
N GLN A 317 19.62 -23.93 -5.85
CA GLN A 317 20.81 -23.08 -5.66
C GLN A 317 20.56 -21.91 -4.71
N ARG A 318 19.61 -22.06 -3.78
CA ARG A 318 19.17 -21.00 -2.86
C ARG A 318 19.23 -21.45 -1.42
N CYS A 319 19.29 -20.48 -0.52
CA CYS A 319 19.10 -20.71 0.91
C CYS A 319 17.61 -20.94 1.18
N GLU A 320 17.31 -22.12 1.70
CA GLU A 320 15.94 -22.56 2.02
C GLU A 320 15.85 -22.97 3.48
N PHE A 321 14.69 -22.73 4.07
CA PHE A 321 14.30 -23.34 5.34
C PHE A 321 13.80 -24.75 5.08
N GLU A 322 13.90 -25.61 6.09
CA GLU A 322 13.22 -26.90 6.05
C GLU A 322 11.73 -26.70 5.80
N ARG A 323 11.09 -27.67 5.13
CA ARG A 323 9.65 -27.62 4.91
C ARG A 323 8.89 -28.03 6.17
N CYS A 324 7.70 -27.45 6.35
CA CYS A 324 6.77 -27.92 7.39
C CYS A 324 6.55 -29.43 7.27
N SER A 325 6.66 -30.11 8.41
CA SER A 325 6.37 -31.53 8.60
C SER A 325 5.35 -31.71 9.73
N PRO A 326 4.67 -32.87 9.83
CA PRO A 326 3.72 -33.14 10.92
C PRO A 326 4.32 -33.07 12.32
N THR A 327 5.65 -33.09 12.45
CA THR A 327 6.38 -33.03 13.72
C THR A 327 7.11 -31.70 13.92
N THR A 328 6.98 -30.74 13.00
CA THR A 328 7.67 -29.45 13.13
C THR A 328 7.17 -28.68 14.34
N CYS A 329 5.86 -28.65 14.54
CA CYS A 329 5.20 -27.94 15.63
C CYS A 329 4.70 -28.90 16.70
N HIS A 330 4.38 -28.37 17.88
CA HIS A 330 3.65 -29.11 18.89
C HIS A 330 2.31 -29.62 18.32
N PRO A 331 1.78 -30.79 18.74
CA PRO A 331 0.53 -31.35 18.18
C PRO A 331 -0.72 -30.47 18.31
N GLN A 332 -0.69 -29.44 19.17
CA GLN A 332 -1.77 -28.44 19.32
C GLN A 332 -1.60 -27.23 18.39
N MET A 333 -0.58 -27.25 17.54
CA MET A 333 -0.23 -26.16 16.65
C MET A 333 -0.14 -26.66 15.22
N ILE A 334 -0.41 -25.76 14.28
CA ILE A 334 -0.32 -26.03 12.85
C ILE A 334 0.90 -25.29 12.30
N CYS A 335 1.69 -26.00 11.50
CA CYS A 335 2.83 -25.42 10.80
C CYS A 335 2.39 -24.78 9.48
N PHE A 336 2.74 -23.52 9.30
CA PHE A 336 2.56 -22.78 8.06
C PHE A 336 3.91 -22.32 7.53
N GLN A 337 4.06 -22.39 6.22
CA GLN A 337 5.21 -21.85 5.51
C GLN A 337 4.75 -21.44 4.12
N TYR A 338 4.81 -20.14 3.83
CA TYR A 338 4.35 -19.59 2.56
C TYR A 338 5.23 -20.04 1.38
N HIS A 339 6.55 -20.04 1.59
CA HIS A 339 7.54 -20.41 0.58
C HIS A 339 8.77 -21.06 1.25
N PRO A 340 9.54 -21.94 0.59
CA PRO A 340 10.75 -22.55 1.16
C PRO A 340 11.82 -21.55 1.61
N SER A 341 11.82 -20.31 1.09
CA SER A 341 12.71 -19.24 1.55
C SER A 341 12.16 -18.43 2.73
N SER A 342 10.96 -18.76 3.21
CA SER A 342 10.33 -18.14 4.38
C SER A 342 10.47 -19.05 5.61
N PRO A 343 10.63 -18.48 6.81
CA PRO A 343 10.68 -19.26 8.04
C PRO A 343 9.38 -20.01 8.27
N ARG A 344 9.48 -21.17 8.92
CA ARG A 344 8.30 -21.91 9.39
C ARG A 344 7.63 -21.15 10.53
N VAL A 345 6.30 -21.18 10.56
CA VAL A 345 5.49 -20.56 11.61
C VAL A 345 4.58 -21.61 12.21
N CYS A 346 4.70 -21.85 13.52
CA CYS A 346 3.74 -22.65 14.27
C CYS A 346 2.71 -21.72 14.86
N THR A 347 1.42 -21.96 14.66
CA THR A 347 0.35 -21.19 15.31
C THR A 347 -0.68 -22.12 15.93
N GLY A 348 -1.35 -21.66 17.00
CA GLY A 348 -2.54 -22.35 17.52
C GLY A 348 -3.61 -22.47 16.42
N SER A 349 -4.41 -23.54 16.49
CA SER A 349 -5.48 -23.79 15.52
C SER A 349 -6.55 -22.69 15.50
N GLU A 350 -6.61 -21.86 16.53
CA GLU A 350 -7.58 -20.76 16.68
C GLU A 350 -7.16 -19.46 15.98
N ILE A 351 -5.86 -19.24 15.70
CA ILE A 351 -5.35 -18.03 15.02
C ILE A 351 -5.50 -18.08 13.51
N ILE A 352 -5.87 -19.22 12.94
CA ILE A 352 -6.28 -19.27 11.55
C ILE A 352 -7.65 -18.58 11.49
N SER A 353 -7.61 -17.23 11.51
CA SER A 353 -8.65 -16.43 10.92
C SER A 353 -9.00 -17.11 9.61
N GLN A 354 -10.28 -17.33 9.38
CA GLN A 354 -10.79 -17.68 8.08
C GLN A 354 -10.46 -16.51 7.13
N ILE A 355 -9.18 -16.33 6.81
CA ILE A 355 -8.74 -15.91 5.50
C ILE A 355 -9.30 -17.06 4.67
N TYR A 356 -10.56 -16.91 4.26
CA TYR A 356 -11.01 -17.50 3.03
C TYR A 356 -9.90 -17.15 2.06
N ALA A 357 -9.04 -18.12 1.75
CA ALA A 357 -8.18 -18.01 0.60
C ALA A 357 -9.13 -17.55 -0.50
N PRO A 358 -8.86 -16.41 -1.18
CA PRO A 358 -9.76 -15.93 -2.21
C PRO A 358 -10.09 -17.14 -3.09
N ILE A 359 -11.38 -17.35 -3.39
CA ILE A 359 -11.90 -18.57 -4.04
C ILE A 359 -11.07 -18.96 -5.28
N THR A 360 -10.36 -18.00 -5.87
CA THR A 360 -9.36 -18.17 -6.93
C THR A 360 -8.14 -19.05 -6.58
N LEU A 361 -7.83 -19.33 -5.31
CA LEU A 361 -6.79 -20.29 -4.89
C LEU A 361 -7.36 -21.70 -4.63
N GLY A 362 -8.69 -21.88 -4.73
CA GLY A 362 -9.41 -23.12 -4.41
C GLY A 362 -9.12 -24.32 -5.34
N GLU A 363 -8.32 -24.17 -6.40
CA GLU A 363 -7.96 -25.31 -7.25
C GLU A 363 -6.60 -25.94 -6.94
N PHE A 364 -5.87 -25.47 -5.93
CA PHE A 364 -4.58 -26.06 -5.54
C PHE A 364 -4.51 -26.51 -4.07
N ASN A 365 -5.50 -27.25 -3.56
CA ASN A 365 -5.25 -28.41 -2.67
C ASN A 365 -6.52 -29.23 -2.36
N PRO A 366 -6.61 -30.52 -2.72
CA PRO A 366 -7.72 -31.40 -2.36
C PRO A 366 -7.41 -32.18 -1.07
N THR A 367 -7.48 -31.55 0.10
CA THR A 367 -7.56 -32.27 1.38
C THR A 367 -8.19 -31.37 2.46
N PHE A 368 -9.48 -31.06 2.35
CA PHE A 368 -10.28 -30.53 3.47
C PHE A 368 -11.79 -30.85 3.29
N GLU A 369 -12.12 -32.00 2.69
CA GLU A 369 -13.51 -32.43 2.51
C GLU A 369 -14.03 -33.38 3.61
N ASP A 370 -13.24 -33.73 4.62
CA ASP A 370 -13.67 -34.69 5.66
C ASP A 370 -13.66 -34.10 7.08
N LEU A 371 -14.47 -33.06 7.32
CA LEU A 371 -14.89 -32.64 8.67
C LEU A 371 -16.35 -32.13 8.65
N GLU A 372 -17.29 -33.05 8.41
CA GLU A 372 -18.60 -33.05 9.10
C GLU A 372 -18.43 -33.58 10.52
#